data_AF-A0A7Y8FQG5-F1
#
_entry.id   AF-A0A7Y8FQG5-F1
#
_cell.length_a   1.000
_cell.length_b   1.000
_cell.length_c   1.000
_cell.angle_alpha   90.00
_cell.angle_beta   90.00
_cell.angle_gamma   90.00
#
_symmetry.space_group_name_H-M   'P 1'
#
loop_
_entity.id
_entity.type
_entity.pdbx_description
1 polymer ?
#
loop_
_entity_poly.entity_id
_entity_poly.type
_entity_poly.pdbx_seq_one_letter_code
_entity_poly.pdbx_strand_id
1 'polypeptide(L)'
;TALCGYFPGKRMGWLEDTPAGVVRDWSMPTPRYETRPSGRGLSELPFARVKAQLLAISITDDPFGTVAAIERLLGYFENSARTHLRIAPDDIGEKAVGHFAFFRSEYQDRLWPIALGWLQKGELAPGTPGVRV
;
A
#
# COMPACT_ATOMS: atom_id res chain seq x y z
N THR A 1 19.32 5.74 -13.74
CA THR A 1 19.34 4.27 -13.93
C THR A 1 20.19 3.83 -15.11
N ALA A 2 20.44 4.66 -16.13
CA ALA A 2 21.16 4.29 -17.36
C ALA A 2 22.57 3.67 -17.16
N LEU A 3 23.25 3.97 -16.05
CA LEU A 3 24.60 3.46 -15.78
C LEU A 3 24.63 2.16 -14.95
N CYS A 4 23.59 1.88 -14.16
CA CYS A 4 23.62 0.77 -13.19
C CYS A 4 22.45 -0.23 -13.37
N GLY A 5 21.45 0.07 -14.19
CA GLY A 5 20.21 -0.72 -14.27
C GLY A 5 19.28 -0.56 -13.06
N TYR A 6 19.67 0.23 -12.05
CA TYR A 6 18.90 0.61 -10.87
C TYR A 6 19.25 2.05 -10.44
N PHE A 7 18.48 2.61 -9.51
CA PHE A 7 18.79 3.85 -8.81
C PHE A 7 19.46 3.50 -7.48
N PRO A 8 20.71 3.96 -7.23
CA PRO A 8 21.50 3.55 -6.06
C PRO A 8 21.08 4.32 -4.80
N GLY A 9 19.81 4.21 -4.42
CA GLY A 9 19.21 4.94 -3.31
C GLY A 9 19.95 4.73 -1.99
N LYS A 10 20.33 3.48 -1.71
CA LYS A 10 21.02 3.12 -0.46
C LYS A 10 22.34 3.88 -0.28
N ARG A 11 23.11 4.01 -1.36
CA ARG A 11 24.39 4.75 -1.34
C ARG A 11 24.22 6.26 -1.20
N MET A 12 23.02 6.76 -1.49
CA MET A 12 22.66 8.18 -1.38
C MET A 12 21.91 8.50 -0.09
N GLY A 13 21.76 7.53 0.83
CA GLY A 13 20.99 7.71 2.07
C GLY A 13 19.47 7.77 1.86
N TRP A 14 18.98 7.25 0.73
CA TRP A 14 17.57 7.30 0.35
C TRP A 14 17.03 5.91 0.03
N LEU A 15 16.19 5.35 0.91
CA LEU A 15 15.55 4.04 0.72
C LEU A 15 16.55 2.95 0.25
N GLU A 16 16.03 1.87 -0.33
CA GLU A 16 16.82 0.80 -0.92
C GLU A 16 17.14 1.07 -2.39
N ASP A 17 18.10 0.32 -2.94
CA ASP A 17 18.41 0.34 -4.36
C ASP A 17 17.16 -0.05 -5.17
N THR A 18 16.74 0.83 -6.07
CA THR A 18 15.42 0.74 -6.72
C THR A 18 15.57 0.35 -8.20
N PRO A 19 14.94 -0.74 -8.68
CA PRO A 19 15.07 -1.18 -10.08
C PRO A 19 14.67 -0.12 -11.11
N ALA A 20 15.31 -0.10 -12.27
CA ALA A 20 15.07 0.92 -13.29
C ALA A 20 13.61 1.04 -13.75
N GLY A 21 12.89 -0.08 -13.84
CA GLY A 21 11.47 -0.08 -14.20
C GLY A 21 10.60 0.65 -13.17
N VAL A 22 10.86 0.43 -11.88
CA VAL A 22 10.15 1.11 -10.78
C VAL A 22 10.43 2.62 -10.82
N VAL A 23 11.68 3.01 -11.01
CA VAL A 23 12.06 4.43 -11.16
C VAL A 23 11.35 5.06 -12.35
N ARG A 24 11.26 4.35 -13.49
CA ARG A 24 10.58 4.84 -14.70
C ARG A 24 9.09 5.08 -14.45
N ASP A 25 8.44 4.19 -13.71
CA ASP A 25 7.04 4.35 -13.31
C ASP A 25 6.83 5.51 -12.34
N TRP A 26 7.78 5.76 -11.44
CA TRP A 26 7.72 6.89 -10.50
C TRP A 26 7.97 8.23 -11.16
N SER A 27 8.87 8.29 -12.16
CA SER A 27 9.17 9.52 -12.90
C SER A 27 8.07 9.92 -13.91
N MET A 28 7.06 9.07 -14.13
CA MET A 28 5.93 9.37 -15.03
C MET A 28 4.59 9.31 -14.27
N PRO A 29 4.20 10.41 -13.61
CA PRO A 29 2.98 10.44 -12.82
C PRO A 29 1.77 10.24 -13.72
N THR A 30 0.96 9.24 -13.37
CA THR A 30 -0.30 8.97 -14.06
C THR A 30 -1.30 8.38 -13.06
N PRO A 31 -2.61 8.69 -13.18
CA PRO A 31 -3.61 8.17 -12.26
C PRO A 31 -3.75 6.65 -12.31
N ARG A 32 -3.63 6.01 -13.49
CA ARG A 32 -4.02 4.60 -13.70
C ARG A 32 -2.83 3.71 -14.06
N TYR A 33 -2.83 2.47 -13.59
CA TYR A 33 -1.70 1.55 -13.76
C TYR A 33 -1.44 1.18 -15.23
N GLU A 34 -2.49 0.91 -16.01
CA GLU A 34 -2.41 0.56 -17.44
C GLU A 34 -1.74 1.64 -18.31
N THR A 35 -1.70 2.87 -17.80
CA THR A 35 -1.04 3.99 -18.49
C THR A 35 0.41 4.23 -18.01
N ARG A 36 0.90 3.47 -17.01
CA ARG A 36 2.29 3.52 -16.57
C ARG A 36 3.21 2.84 -17.59
N PRO A 37 4.49 3.21 -17.65
CA PRO A 37 5.48 2.51 -18.46
C PRO A 37 5.48 0.99 -18.29
N SER A 38 5.29 0.47 -17.07
CA SER A 38 5.18 -0.98 -16.80
C SER A 38 3.84 -1.61 -17.20
N GLY A 39 2.75 -0.83 -17.22
CA GLY A 39 1.41 -1.31 -17.54
C GLY A 39 1.06 -1.22 -19.02
N ARG A 40 1.70 -0.30 -19.76
CA ARG A 40 1.45 -0.10 -21.19
C ARG A 40 1.84 -1.35 -21.98
N GLY A 41 0.93 -1.79 -22.85
CA GLY A 41 1.16 -2.94 -23.74
C GLY A 41 0.87 -4.30 -23.11
N LEU A 42 0.46 -4.35 -21.84
CA LEU A 42 -0.11 -5.56 -21.26
C LEU A 42 -1.51 -5.79 -21.85
N SER A 43 -1.77 -6.99 -22.35
CA SER A 43 -3.11 -7.40 -22.80
C SER A 43 -4.09 -7.54 -21.62
N GLU A 44 -3.56 -7.85 -20.44
CA GLU A 44 -4.29 -7.97 -19.18
C GLU A 44 -3.37 -7.55 -18.03
N LEU A 45 -3.91 -6.83 -17.05
CA LEU A 45 -3.15 -6.48 -15.86
C LEU A 45 -3.01 -7.69 -14.92
N PRO A 46 -1.82 -7.91 -14.32
CA PRO A 46 -1.57 -9.11 -13.52
C PRO A 46 -2.38 -9.20 -12.22
N PHE A 47 -2.99 -8.10 -11.77
CA PHE A 47 -3.80 -8.05 -10.55
C PHE A 47 -4.98 -9.03 -10.57
N ALA A 48 -5.59 -9.25 -11.74
CA ALA A 48 -6.71 -10.18 -11.90
C ALA A 48 -6.30 -11.65 -11.63
N ARG A 49 -5.01 -11.98 -11.66
CA ARG A 49 -4.51 -13.32 -11.34
C ARG A 49 -4.50 -13.62 -9.85
N VAL A 50 -4.60 -12.60 -9.01
CA VAL A 50 -4.65 -12.76 -7.55
C VAL A 50 -6.07 -13.15 -7.14
N LYS A 51 -6.16 -14.22 -6.35
CA LYS A 51 -7.43 -14.76 -5.81
C LYS A 51 -7.48 -14.77 -4.28
N ALA A 52 -6.41 -14.29 -3.64
CA ALA A 52 -6.33 -14.23 -2.19
C ALA A 52 -7.31 -13.18 -1.62
N GLN A 53 -7.64 -13.30 -0.34
CA GLN A 53 -8.34 -12.24 0.37
C GLN A 53 -7.36 -11.07 0.60
N LEU A 54 -7.82 -9.85 0.34
CA LEU A 54 -7.02 -8.63 0.47
C LEU A 54 -7.55 -7.78 1.61
N LEU A 55 -6.64 -7.37 2.49
CA LEU A 55 -6.84 -6.26 3.41
C LEU A 55 -5.91 -5.13 2.99
N ALA A 56 -6.49 -3.99 2.62
CA ALA A 56 -5.79 -2.72 2.55
C ALA A 56 -6.03 -1.94 3.84
N ILE A 57 -4.95 -1.49 4.47
CA ILE A 57 -5.02 -0.62 5.65
C ILE A 57 -4.52 0.75 5.23
N SER A 58 -5.30 1.80 5.51
CA SER A 58 -4.93 3.18 5.25
C SER A 58 -5.07 4.04 6.49
N ILE A 59 -4.25 5.10 6.55
CA ILE A 59 -4.30 6.07 7.64
C ILE A 59 -4.90 7.38 7.12
N THR A 60 -5.76 8.03 7.89
CA THR A 60 -6.46 9.24 7.43
C THR A 60 -5.54 10.42 7.17
N ASP A 61 -4.43 10.55 7.89
CA ASP A 61 -3.42 11.61 7.77
C ASP A 61 -2.29 11.29 6.77
N ASP A 62 -2.46 10.25 5.95
CA ASP A 62 -1.57 9.90 4.85
C ASP A 62 -1.97 10.64 3.55
N PRO A 63 -1.16 11.59 3.04
CA PRO A 63 -1.46 12.32 1.81
C PRO A 63 -1.28 11.48 0.53
N PHE A 64 -0.59 10.34 0.60
CA PHE A 64 -0.36 9.45 -0.53
C PHE A 64 -1.42 8.34 -0.60
N GLY A 65 -1.70 7.69 0.53
CA GLY A 65 -2.70 6.63 0.72
C GLY A 65 -4.15 7.13 0.83
N THR A 66 -4.56 8.03 -0.06
CA THR A 66 -5.95 8.53 -0.09
C THR A 66 -6.95 7.41 -0.40
N VAL A 67 -8.20 7.56 0.03
CA VAL A 67 -9.29 6.61 -0.31
C VAL A 67 -9.34 6.37 -1.81
N ALA A 68 -9.36 7.44 -2.62
CA ALA A 68 -9.44 7.34 -4.06
C ALA A 68 -8.25 6.60 -4.69
N ALA A 69 -7.05 6.73 -4.11
CA ALA A 69 -5.86 6.01 -4.59
C ALA A 69 -5.94 4.51 -4.26
N ILE A 70 -6.35 4.18 -3.04
CA ILE A 70 -6.43 2.79 -2.57
C ILE A 70 -7.58 2.05 -3.23
N GLU A 71 -8.77 2.64 -3.29
CA GLU A 71 -9.94 2.04 -3.97
C GLU A 71 -9.67 1.82 -5.46
N ARG A 72 -8.93 2.73 -6.11
CA ARG A 72 -8.50 2.52 -7.49
C ARG A 72 -7.58 1.32 -7.64
N LEU A 73 -6.64 1.11 -6.71
CA LEU A 73 -5.75 -0.05 -6.72
C LEU A 73 -6.54 -1.34 -6.46
N LEU A 74 -7.40 -1.34 -5.44
CA LEU A 74 -8.28 -2.46 -5.11
C LEU A 74 -9.22 -2.82 -6.26
N GLY A 75 -9.62 -1.84 -7.07
CA GLY A 75 -10.40 -2.02 -8.29
C GLY A 75 -9.79 -3.03 -9.27
N TYR A 76 -8.45 -3.13 -9.35
CA TYR A 76 -7.79 -4.08 -10.26
C TYR A 76 -7.80 -5.54 -9.78
N PHE A 77 -8.09 -5.79 -8.50
CA PHE A 77 -8.12 -7.13 -7.91
C PHE A 77 -9.52 -7.74 -8.02
N GLU A 78 -10.01 -7.88 -9.26
CA GLU A 78 -11.39 -8.28 -9.57
C GLU A 78 -11.75 -9.69 -9.07
N ASN A 79 -10.77 -10.58 -8.97
CA ASN A 79 -10.96 -11.97 -8.53
C ASN A 79 -10.68 -12.19 -7.03
N SER A 80 -10.64 -11.11 -6.24
CA SER A 80 -10.34 -11.14 -4.81
C SER A 80 -11.47 -10.56 -3.97
N ALA A 81 -11.71 -11.15 -2.79
CA ALA A 81 -12.43 -10.47 -1.72
C ALA A 81 -11.55 -9.35 -1.16
N ARG A 82 -12.07 -8.12 -1.12
CA ARG A 82 -11.31 -6.91 -0.79
C ARG A 82 -11.93 -6.26 0.44
N THR A 83 -11.10 -5.94 1.42
CA THR A 83 -11.47 -5.15 2.59
C THR A 83 -10.54 -3.95 2.67
N HIS A 84 -11.11 -2.76 2.82
CA HIS A 84 -10.34 -1.55 3.10
C HIS A 84 -10.68 -1.06 4.51
N LEU A 85 -9.69 -1.14 5.40
CA LEU A 85 -9.74 -0.59 6.74
C LEU A 85 -9.05 0.78 6.76
N ARG A 86 -9.74 1.81 7.23
CA ARG A 86 -9.22 3.16 7.34
C ARG A 86 -9.18 3.59 8.80
N ILE A 87 -7.98 3.89 9.29
CA ILE A 87 -7.70 4.17 10.70
C ILE A 87 -7.34 5.65 10.83
N ALA A 88 -8.03 6.38 11.69
CA ALA A 88 -7.63 7.70 12.11
C ALA A 88 -6.62 7.62 13.26
N PRO A 89 -5.67 8.58 13.39
CA PRO A 89 -4.80 8.66 14.56
C PRO A 89 -5.58 8.61 15.89
N ASP A 90 -6.74 9.28 15.95
CA ASP A 90 -7.61 9.29 17.13
C ASP A 90 -8.15 7.89 17.52
N ASP A 91 -8.33 6.98 16.56
CA ASP A 91 -8.80 5.60 16.83
C ASP A 91 -7.79 4.80 17.67
N ILE A 92 -6.53 5.24 17.71
CA ILE A 92 -5.45 4.62 18.48
C ILE A 92 -4.85 5.55 19.53
N GLY A 93 -5.52 6.67 19.81
CA GLY A 93 -5.11 7.66 20.80
C GLY A 93 -3.88 8.49 20.40
N GLU A 94 -3.67 8.71 19.10
CA GLU A 94 -2.51 9.43 18.56
C GLU A 94 -2.89 10.72 17.86
N LYS A 95 -1.96 11.66 17.81
CA LYS A 95 -2.17 12.92 17.07
C LYS A 95 -1.88 12.79 15.58
N ALA A 96 -0.92 11.93 15.22
CA ALA A 96 -0.50 11.70 13.86
C ALA A 96 0.20 10.35 13.75
N VAL A 97 0.09 9.70 12.59
CA VAL A 97 0.81 8.48 12.24
C VAL A 97 1.51 8.70 10.90
N GLY A 98 0.78 9.08 9.86
CA GLY A 98 1.32 9.36 8.53
C GLY A 98 1.69 8.10 7.73
N HIS A 99 2.27 8.32 6.55
CA HIS A 99 2.42 7.30 5.51
C HIS A 99 3.30 6.09 5.87
N PHE A 100 4.42 6.33 6.58
CA PHE A 100 5.43 5.28 6.82
C PHE A 100 5.40 4.70 8.24
N ALA A 101 4.55 5.22 9.11
CA ALA A 101 4.70 4.96 10.53
C ALA A 101 4.00 3.68 11.01
N PHE A 102 3.11 3.06 10.22
CA PHE A 102 2.36 1.86 10.63
C PHE A 102 3.26 0.78 11.28
N PHE A 103 4.45 0.55 10.71
CA PHE A 103 5.44 -0.41 11.21
C PHE A 103 6.58 0.19 12.06
N ARG A 104 6.39 1.37 12.66
CA ARG A 104 7.31 1.90 13.68
C ARG A 104 7.05 1.22 15.04
N SER A 105 8.10 1.04 15.81
CA SER A 105 8.06 0.33 17.11
C SER A 105 7.08 0.95 18.11
N GLU A 106 6.87 2.26 18.06
CA GLU A 106 5.88 2.98 18.89
C GLU A 106 4.42 2.54 18.65
N TYR A 107 4.13 1.87 17.53
CA TYR A 107 2.80 1.32 17.20
C TYR A 107 2.74 -0.21 17.21
N GLN A 108 3.81 -0.87 17.66
CA GLN A 108 3.90 -2.33 17.65
C GLN A 108 2.72 -3.00 18.36
N ASP A 109 2.27 -2.45 19.48
CA ASP A 109 1.20 -3.06 20.28
C ASP A 109 -0.22 -2.67 19.81
N ARG A 110 -0.34 -1.68 18.91
CA ARG A 110 -1.62 -1.09 18.51
C ARG A 110 -1.99 -1.38 17.06
N LEU A 111 -1.04 -1.24 16.14
CA LEU A 111 -1.30 -1.38 14.70
C LEU A 111 -0.90 -2.75 14.15
N TRP A 112 0.24 -3.30 14.56
CA TRP A 112 0.76 -4.54 13.99
C TRP A 112 -0.12 -5.77 14.26
N PRO A 113 -0.82 -5.89 15.42
CA PRO A 113 -1.72 -7.02 15.68
C PRO A 113 -2.83 -7.13 14.64
N ILE A 114 -3.23 -6.03 13.98
CA ILE A 114 -4.24 -6.02 12.92
C ILE A 114 -3.73 -6.83 11.71
N ALA A 115 -2.52 -6.52 11.24
CA ALA A 115 -1.90 -7.22 10.12
C ALA A 115 -1.60 -8.69 10.47
N LEU A 116 -1.10 -8.94 11.68
CA LEU A 116 -0.83 -10.30 12.15
C LEU A 116 -2.11 -11.14 12.23
N GLY A 117 -3.17 -10.60 12.83
CA GLY A 117 -4.46 -11.27 12.94
C GLY A 117 -5.07 -11.59 11.57
N TRP A 118 -4.99 -10.65 10.63
CA TRP A 118 -5.41 -10.88 9.25
C TRP A 118 -4.62 -12.00 8.59
N LEU A 119 -3.28 -12.01 8.70
CA LEU A 119 -2.45 -13.07 8.09
C LEU A 119 -2.72 -14.45 8.70
N GLN A 120 -3.05 -14.51 9.99
CA GLN A 120 -3.34 -15.77 10.69
C GLN A 120 -4.75 -16.30 10.44
N LYS A 121 -5.75 -15.42 10.32
CA LYS A 121 -7.18 -15.81 10.35
C LYS A 121 -7.94 -15.43 9.09
N GLY A 122 -7.43 -14.51 8.28
CA GLY A 122 -8.11 -13.98 7.09
C GLY A 122 -9.30 -13.07 7.41
N GLU A 123 -9.38 -12.54 8.63
CA GLU A 123 -10.48 -11.68 9.09
C GLU A 123 -9.98 -10.62 10.07
N LEU A 124 -10.74 -9.51 10.18
CA LEU A 124 -10.50 -8.47 11.18
C LEU A 124 -11.08 -8.90 12.53
N ALA A 125 -10.28 -8.77 13.59
CA ALA A 125 -10.74 -9.07 14.93
C ALA A 125 -11.87 -8.11 15.37
N PRO A 126 -12.82 -8.55 16.20
CA PRO A 126 -13.79 -7.66 16.82
C PRO A 126 -13.08 -6.51 17.56
N GLY A 127 -13.57 -5.28 17.37
CA GLY A 127 -12.99 -4.09 18.00
C GLY A 127 -11.67 -3.60 17.36
N THR A 128 -11.31 -4.10 16.16
CA THR A 128 -10.21 -3.51 15.38
C THR A 128 -10.46 -2.01 15.19
N PRO A 129 -9.49 -1.12 15.49
CA PRO A 129 -9.66 0.33 15.33
C PRO A 129 -9.81 0.70 13.86
N GLY A 130 -10.56 1.79 13.61
CA GLY A 130 -10.87 2.30 12.28
C GLY A 130 -12.21 1.85 11.74
N VAL A 131 -12.50 2.28 10.51
CA VAL A 131 -13.75 2.03 9.81
C VAL A 131 -13.50 1.30 8.50
N ARG A 132 -14.46 0.46 8.10
CA ARG A 132 -14.47 -0.07 6.73
C ARG A 132 -14.96 1.03 5.78
N VAL A 133 -14.22 1.23 4.69
CA VAL A 133 -14.60 2.14 3.60
C VAL A 133 -15.60 1.46 2.67
#